data_AF-A0A4C2DYX3-F1
#
_entry.id   AF-A0A4C2DYX3-F1
#
_cell.length_a   1.000
_cell.length_b   1.000
_cell.length_c   1.000
_cell.angle_alpha   90.00
_cell.angle_beta   90.00
_cell.angle_gamma   90.00
#
_symmetry.space_group_name_H-M   'P 1'
#
loop_
_entity.id
_entity.type
_entity.pdbx_description
1 polymer ?
#
loop_
_entity_poly.entity_id
_entity_poly.type
_entity_poly.pdbx_seq_one_letter_code
_entity_poly.pdbx_strand_id
1 'polypeptide(L)'
;MNELLILISGMGRDSSSSTIGLDRNFNSSDFKLSAERGKHLVAPFEIESQNYECQCESCHRIKEYKQHFPKFCILGVICPLLWIYEIVLCFYLQWLLPHEPTHLPIDPDQVPTEYELEKQKKRTEIGIGPLTLQDIRITNQFVKCCSQFSYQNSELPEPEVSHRDEMYQEDKLKKAQLLFLKQIATQIVDHHCQKRLYLWKWIWYCVASMLSYGLVLTVILAATIKGYGNTLQP
;
A
#
# COMPACT_ATOMS: atom_id res chain seq x y z
N MET A 1 -9.50 2.10 54.27
CA MET A 1 -8.45 2.96 54.89
C MET A 1 -7.37 3.18 53.85
N ASN A 2 -7.07 4.47 53.58
CA ASN A 2 -6.18 5.05 52.55
C ASN A 2 -6.81 5.07 51.14
N GLU A 3 -7.58 6.05 50.66
CA GLU A 3 -7.56 7.54 50.76
C GLU A 3 -6.27 8.21 50.22
N LEU A 4 -6.50 8.94 49.12
CA LEU A 4 -5.92 10.23 48.71
C LEU A 4 -4.44 10.33 48.25
N LEU A 5 -4.26 10.60 46.95
CA LEU A 5 -3.50 11.77 46.49
C LEU A 5 -3.92 12.15 45.08
N ILE A 6 -4.91 13.04 45.04
CA ILE A 6 -5.25 13.94 43.94
C ILE A 6 -4.17 15.01 43.88
N LEU A 7 -3.55 15.21 42.72
CA LEU A 7 -2.87 16.46 42.39
C LEU A 7 -3.23 16.88 40.97
N ILE A 8 -4.16 17.84 40.93
CA ILE A 8 -4.53 18.66 39.79
C ILE A 8 -3.49 19.78 39.68
N SER A 9 -2.87 19.91 38.51
CA SER A 9 -2.23 21.12 38.00
C SER A 9 -2.00 20.84 36.51
N GLY A 10 -2.36 21.63 35.52
CA GLY A 10 -2.87 22.99 35.39
C GLY A 10 -2.83 23.27 33.88
N MET A 11 -3.80 24.02 33.37
CA MET A 11 -3.97 24.36 31.96
C MET A 11 -2.70 24.92 31.29
N GLY A 12 -2.39 24.41 30.10
CA GLY A 12 -1.48 25.00 29.12
C GLY A 12 -2.00 24.71 27.72
N ARG A 13 -2.65 25.71 27.13
CA ARG A 13 -3.34 25.69 25.85
C ARG A 13 -2.32 26.05 24.77
N ASP A 14 -1.79 25.06 24.05
CA ASP A 14 -1.05 25.31 22.80
C ASP A 14 -1.62 24.46 21.65
N SER A 15 -2.27 25.18 20.74
CA SER A 15 -2.75 24.71 19.45
C SER A 15 -1.62 24.06 18.65
N SER A 16 -1.57 22.74 18.71
CA SER A 16 -0.75 21.94 17.81
C SER A 16 -1.51 21.81 16.50
N SER A 17 -1.14 22.65 15.53
CA SER A 17 -1.46 22.47 14.12
C SER A 17 -1.10 21.04 13.73
N SER A 18 -2.11 20.18 13.55
CA SER A 18 -1.93 18.86 12.96
C SER A 18 -1.73 19.05 11.46
N THR A 19 -0.51 19.40 11.07
CA THR A 19 -0.04 19.08 9.72
C THR A 19 -0.03 17.57 9.62
N ILE A 20 -1.13 17.03 9.10
CA ILE A 20 -1.19 15.66 8.58
C ILE A 20 -0.07 15.58 7.54
N GLY A 21 1.03 14.93 7.91
CA GLY A 21 2.12 14.61 7.01
C GLY A 21 1.59 13.69 5.92
N LEU A 22 1.11 14.27 4.83
CA LEU A 22 0.87 13.61 3.56
C LEU A 22 2.24 13.28 2.94
N ASP A 23 2.91 12.27 3.50
CA ASP A 23 4.02 11.59 2.82
C ASP A 23 3.42 10.79 1.65
N ARG A 24 3.12 11.52 0.58
CA ARG A 24 2.47 11.04 -0.63
C ARG A 24 3.51 10.33 -1.48
N ASN A 25 3.60 9.02 -1.30
CA ASN A 25 4.42 8.16 -2.14
C ASN A 25 3.68 7.99 -3.48
N PHE A 26 3.90 8.92 -4.41
CA PHE A 26 3.29 8.88 -5.74
C PHE A 26 3.83 7.67 -6.50
N ASN A 27 2.95 6.69 -6.74
CA ASN A 27 3.32 5.52 -7.51
C ASN A 27 3.36 5.89 -9.01
N SER A 28 4.52 5.75 -9.64
CA SER A 28 4.75 6.14 -11.04
C SER A 28 3.85 5.38 -12.04
N SER A 29 3.27 4.24 -11.63
CA SER A 29 2.33 3.46 -12.44
C SER A 29 1.03 4.20 -12.75
N ASP A 30 0.55 5.04 -11.82
CA ASP A 30 -0.76 5.70 -11.94
C ASP A 30 -0.70 6.86 -12.96
N PHE A 31 0.48 7.47 -13.10
CA PHE A 31 0.74 8.48 -14.13
C PHE A 31 0.80 7.86 -15.53
N LYS A 32 1.32 6.63 -15.64
CA LYS A 32 1.47 5.92 -16.91
C LYS A 32 0.11 5.50 -17.50
N LEU A 33 -0.83 5.08 -16.65
CA LEU A 33 -2.21 4.76 -17.03
C LEU A 33 -3.01 5.99 -17.47
N SER A 34 -2.73 7.17 -16.89
CA SER A 34 -3.41 8.42 -17.26
C SER A 34 -2.93 8.96 -18.61
N ALA A 35 -1.65 8.75 -18.97
CA ALA A 35 -1.11 9.12 -20.27
C ALA A 35 -1.63 8.22 -21.42
N GLU A 36 -1.99 6.97 -21.12
CA GLU A 36 -2.47 6.01 -22.12
C GLU A 36 -3.94 6.23 -22.53
N ARG A 37 -4.75 6.90 -21.70
CA ARG A 37 -6.14 7.31 -21.99
C ARG A 37 -6.26 8.63 -22.76
N GLY A 38 -5.34 8.91 -23.69
CA GLY A 38 -5.09 10.20 -24.34
C GLY A 38 -6.21 10.88 -25.15
N LYS A 39 -7.41 11.07 -24.59
CA LYS A 39 -8.49 11.91 -25.14
C LYS A 39 -9.19 12.80 -24.12
N HIS A 40 -8.89 12.67 -22.83
CA HIS A 40 -9.49 13.54 -21.80
C HIS A 40 -8.41 14.09 -20.88
N LEU A 41 -8.22 15.41 -20.92
CA LEU A 41 -7.44 16.14 -19.93
C LEU A 41 -8.27 16.23 -18.65
N VAL A 42 -8.31 15.14 -17.88
CA VAL A 42 -8.80 15.21 -16.51
C VAL A 42 -7.73 15.93 -15.72
N ALA A 43 -8.04 17.14 -15.25
CA ALA A 43 -7.14 17.89 -14.40
C ALA A 43 -6.81 17.02 -13.16
N PRO A 44 -5.53 16.73 -12.86
CA PRO A 44 -5.13 15.78 -11.81
C PRO A 44 -5.42 16.24 -10.37
N PHE A 45 -6.18 17.33 -10.20
CA PHE A 45 -6.25 18.09 -8.96
C PHE A 45 -7.43 17.73 -8.03
N GLU A 46 -8.28 16.76 -8.36
CA GLU A 46 -9.45 16.42 -7.50
C GLU A 46 -9.57 14.94 -7.11
N ILE A 47 -8.76 14.03 -7.67
CA ILE A 47 -8.71 12.66 -7.14
C ILE A 47 -7.61 12.64 -6.09
N GLU A 48 -7.95 13.13 -4.89
CA GLU A 48 -7.20 12.75 -3.71
C GLU A 48 -7.34 11.24 -3.59
N SER A 49 -6.36 10.51 -4.12
CA SER A 49 -6.28 9.07 -4.03
C SER A 49 -6.11 8.72 -2.56
N GLN A 50 -7.22 8.64 -1.83
CA GLN A 50 -7.25 8.16 -0.48
C GLN A 50 -6.76 6.72 -0.52
N ASN A 51 -5.61 6.49 0.10
CA ASN A 51 -5.05 5.16 0.22
C ASN A 51 -5.80 4.46 1.36
N TYR A 52 -6.68 3.52 1.00
CA TYR A 52 -7.40 2.72 1.97
C TYR A 52 -6.46 1.65 2.52
N GLU A 53 -5.95 1.87 3.74
CA GLU A 53 -5.14 0.89 4.46
C GLU A 53 -6.04 -0.07 5.25
N CYS A 54 -5.65 -1.35 5.29
CA CYS A 54 -6.28 -2.32 6.19
C CYS A 54 -5.99 -1.98 7.66
N GLN A 55 -7.04 -1.92 8.48
CA GLN A 55 -6.97 -1.63 9.92
C GLN A 55 -7.18 -2.85 10.80
N CYS A 56 -6.92 -4.04 10.25
CA CYS A 56 -6.98 -5.28 11.01
C CYS A 56 -6.00 -5.24 12.20
N GLU A 57 -6.32 -5.90 13.32
CA GLU A 57 -5.49 -5.84 14.53
C GLU A 57 -4.06 -6.31 14.27
N SER A 58 -3.90 -7.39 13.49
CA SER A 58 -2.58 -7.85 13.04
C SER A 58 -1.84 -6.81 12.21
N CYS A 59 -2.51 -6.15 11.25
CA CYS A 59 -1.97 -5.10 10.41
C CYS A 59 -1.46 -3.92 11.25
N HIS A 60 -2.24 -3.53 12.25
CA HIS A 60 -1.92 -2.47 13.18
C HIS A 60 -0.68 -2.80 14.01
N ARG A 61 -0.65 -3.98 14.65
CA ARG A 61 0.51 -4.45 15.41
C ARG A 61 1.78 -4.55 14.57
N ILE A 62 1.69 -5.04 13.33
CA ILE A 62 2.86 -5.10 12.43
C ILE A 62 3.43 -3.69 12.20
N LYS A 63 2.58 -2.66 12.09
CA LYS A 63 3.02 -1.26 11.91
C LYS A 63 3.81 -0.77 13.12
N GLU A 64 3.35 -1.08 14.34
CA GLU A 64 4.05 -0.77 15.59
C GLU A 64 5.42 -1.47 15.66
N TYR A 65 5.45 -2.78 15.38
CA TYR A 65 6.68 -3.58 15.48
C TYR A 65 7.64 -3.42 14.30
N LYS A 66 7.24 -2.73 13.22
CA LYS A 66 8.03 -2.60 11.98
C LYS A 66 9.47 -2.14 12.22
N GLN A 67 9.67 -1.23 13.17
CA GLN A 67 11.00 -0.68 13.49
C GLN A 67 11.83 -1.61 14.39
N HIS A 68 11.20 -2.59 15.04
CA HIS A 68 11.86 -3.50 15.97
C HIS A 68 12.45 -4.74 15.30
N PHE A 69 11.83 -5.27 14.24
CA PHE A 69 12.34 -6.42 13.48
C PHE A 69 13.82 -6.28 13.07
N PRO A 70 14.27 -5.21 12.39
CA PRO A 70 15.69 -5.07 12.04
C PRO A 70 16.61 -5.04 13.26
N LYS A 71 16.15 -4.47 14.38
CA LYS A 71 16.94 -4.38 15.61
C LYS A 71 17.12 -5.76 16.26
N PHE A 72 16.05 -6.56 16.34
CA PHE A 72 16.11 -7.91 16.88
C PHE A 72 16.95 -8.84 16.00
N CYS A 73 16.84 -8.72 14.68
CA CYS A 73 17.65 -9.51 13.76
C CYS A 73 19.15 -9.24 13.93
N ILE A 74 19.57 -7.97 14.10
CA ILE A 74 20.98 -7.61 14.35
C ILE A 74 21.42 -8.08 15.74
N LEU A 75 20.60 -7.83 16.78
CA LEU A 75 20.91 -8.24 18.15
C LEU A 75 20.99 -9.77 18.30
N GLY A 76 20.30 -10.50 17.43
CA GLY A 76 20.31 -11.97 17.37
C GLY A 76 21.68 -12.57 17.08
N VAL A 77 22.62 -11.82 16.49
CA VAL A 77 24.01 -12.28 16.31
C VAL A 77 24.70 -12.54 17.65
N ILE A 78 24.37 -11.73 18.66
CA ILE A 78 24.89 -11.87 20.03
C ILE A 78 24.09 -12.95 20.77
N CYS A 79 22.76 -12.95 20.60
CA CYS A 79 21.86 -13.88 21.26
C CYS A 79 20.94 -14.57 20.24
N PRO A 80 21.28 -15.77 19.74
CA PRO A 80 20.53 -16.44 18.67
C PRO A 80 19.09 -16.81 19.07
N LEU A 81 18.78 -16.85 20.38
CA LEU A 81 17.42 -17.03 20.87
C LEU A 81 16.46 -15.90 20.43
N LEU A 82 16.99 -14.70 20.16
CA LEU A 82 16.18 -13.58 19.66
C LEU A 82 15.64 -13.84 18.25
N TRP A 83 16.36 -14.55 17.40
CA TRP A 83 15.84 -14.96 16.08
C TRP A 83 14.66 -15.92 16.22
N ILE A 84 14.72 -16.85 17.18
CA ILE A 84 13.60 -17.77 17.47
C ILE A 84 12.40 -16.97 17.98
N TYR A 85 12.62 -16.04 18.92
CA TYR A 85 11.58 -15.16 19.42
C TYR A 85 10.93 -14.34 18.29
N GLU A 86 11.73 -13.79 17.37
CA GLU A 86 11.25 -13.01 16.24
C GLU A 86 10.41 -13.86 15.26
N ILE A 87 10.81 -15.11 15.01
CA ILE A 87 10.03 -16.05 14.20
C ILE A 87 8.69 -16.37 14.90
N VAL A 88 8.70 -16.63 16.21
CA VAL A 88 7.49 -16.89 17.00
C VAL A 88 6.57 -15.68 16.97
N LEU A 89 7.11 -14.46 17.11
CA LEU A 89 6.34 -13.22 17.03
C LEU A 89 5.71 -13.06 15.64
N CYS A 90 6.45 -13.37 14.56
CA CYS A 90 5.90 -13.34 13.20
C CYS A 90 4.73 -14.33 13.05
N PHE A 91 4.87 -15.56 13.55
CA PHE A 91 3.79 -16.55 13.52
C PHE A 91 2.58 -16.16 14.36
N TYR A 92 2.81 -15.59 15.55
CA TYR A 92 1.77 -15.05 16.41
C TYR A 92 0.94 -13.98 15.68
N LEU A 93 1.61 -13.02 15.04
CA LEU A 93 0.95 -11.96 14.26
C LEU A 93 0.23 -12.50 13.01
N GLN A 94 0.70 -13.61 12.44
CA GLN A 94 0.18 -14.17 11.20
C GLN A 94 -0.95 -15.20 11.37
N TRP A 95 -1.05 -15.86 12.51
CA TRP A 95 -2.05 -16.93 12.72
C TRP A 95 -2.91 -16.78 13.96
N LEU A 96 -2.41 -16.15 15.02
CA LEU A 96 -3.14 -16.11 16.29
C LEU A 96 -4.03 -14.88 16.44
N LEU A 97 -3.63 -13.75 15.84
CA LEU A 97 -4.47 -12.57 15.81
C LEU A 97 -5.61 -12.73 14.80
N PRO A 98 -6.78 -12.12 15.03
CA PRO A 98 -7.83 -12.06 14.03
C PRO A 98 -7.37 -11.30 12.78
N HIS A 99 -7.64 -11.87 11.60
CA HIS A 99 -7.27 -11.31 10.28
C HIS A 99 -8.47 -10.81 9.47
N GLU A 100 -9.63 -10.63 10.09
CA GLU A 100 -10.78 -10.08 9.39
C GLU A 100 -10.41 -8.69 8.86
N PRO A 101 -10.41 -8.50 7.52
CA PRO A 101 -9.98 -7.25 6.92
C PRO A 101 -11.03 -6.19 7.21
N THR A 102 -10.77 -5.38 8.23
CA THR A 102 -11.58 -4.23 8.58
C THR A 102 -11.00 -2.95 7.97
N HIS A 103 -11.89 -2.06 7.58
CA HIS A 103 -11.60 -0.69 7.19
C HIS A 103 -12.39 0.27 8.08
N LEU A 104 -11.91 1.51 8.19
CA LEU A 104 -12.68 2.60 8.76
C LEU A 104 -14.00 2.74 7.97
N PRO A 105 -15.14 3.06 8.62
CA PRO A 105 -16.39 3.29 7.91
C PRO A 105 -16.16 4.30 6.79
N ILE A 106 -16.52 3.91 5.56
CA ILE A 106 -16.49 4.83 4.42
C ILE A 106 -17.54 5.89 4.71
N ASP A 107 -17.12 7.15 4.78
CA ASP A 107 -18.03 8.27 4.93
C ASP A 107 -19.00 8.27 3.74
N PRO A 108 -20.33 8.34 3.95
CA PRO A 108 -21.27 8.45 2.83
C PRO A 108 -20.93 9.59 1.86
N ASP A 109 -20.26 10.64 2.33
CA ASP A 109 -19.84 11.78 1.50
C ASP A 109 -18.66 11.44 0.55
N GLN A 110 -17.98 10.31 0.76
CA GLN A 110 -16.91 9.81 -0.13
C GLN A 110 -17.43 8.88 -1.22
N VAL A 111 -18.70 8.46 -1.15
CA VAL A 111 -19.31 7.65 -2.19
C VAL A 111 -19.61 8.55 -3.39
N PRO A 112 -19.28 8.12 -4.63
CA PRO A 112 -19.51 8.93 -5.81
C PRO A 112 -20.97 9.39 -5.91
N THR A 113 -21.17 10.70 -5.86
CA THR A 113 -22.49 11.32 -5.95
C THR A 113 -22.89 11.47 -7.42
N GLU A 114 -24.19 11.48 -7.72
CA GLU A 114 -24.70 11.73 -9.08
C GLU A 114 -24.10 12.99 -9.71
N TYR A 115 -23.91 14.04 -8.91
CA TYR A 115 -23.25 15.28 -9.34
C TYR A 115 -21.82 15.05 -9.84
N GLU A 116 -21.03 14.23 -9.15
CA GLU A 116 -19.65 13.94 -9.55
C GLU A 116 -19.61 13.10 -10.82
N LEU A 117 -20.55 12.17 -10.95
CA LEU A 117 -20.66 11.29 -12.12
C LEU A 117 -21.08 12.11 -13.36
N GLU A 118 -22.02 13.04 -13.21
CA GLU A 118 -22.36 14.00 -14.26
C GLU A 118 -21.22 14.97 -14.57
N LYS A 119 -20.52 15.49 -13.56
CA LYS A 119 -19.35 16.36 -13.74
C LYS A 119 -18.26 15.62 -14.52
N GLN A 120 -18.05 14.33 -14.22
CA GLN A 120 -17.10 13.48 -14.94
C GLN A 120 -17.56 13.22 -16.38
N LYS A 121 -18.85 12.91 -16.60
CA LYS A 121 -19.44 12.76 -17.94
C LYS A 121 -19.29 14.02 -18.79
N LYS A 122 -19.67 15.18 -18.24
CA LYS A 122 -19.52 16.50 -18.87
C LYS A 122 -18.05 16.83 -19.16
N ARG A 123 -17.12 16.45 -18.28
CA ARG A 123 -15.66 16.60 -18.51
C ARG A 123 -15.14 15.68 -19.62
N THR A 124 -15.68 14.48 -19.77
CA THR A 124 -15.32 13.58 -20.88
C THR A 124 -15.97 14.01 -22.20
N GLU A 125 -17.14 14.64 -22.15
CA GLU A 125 -17.84 15.15 -23.34
C GLU A 125 -17.25 16.45 -23.91
N ILE A 126 -16.47 17.20 -23.12
CA ILE A 126 -15.62 18.28 -23.64
C ILE A 126 -14.53 17.64 -24.49
N GLY A 127 -14.88 17.34 -25.73
CA GLY A 127 -13.98 16.86 -26.76
C GLY A 127 -12.90 17.90 -26.94
N ILE A 128 -11.65 17.49 -26.73
CA ILE A 128 -10.50 18.30 -27.06
C ILE A 128 -10.60 18.59 -28.56
N GLY A 129 -10.69 19.86 -28.93
CA GLY A 129 -10.77 20.27 -30.32
C GLY A 129 -9.64 19.64 -31.15
N PRO A 130 -9.86 19.35 -32.44
CA PRO A 130 -8.87 18.65 -33.26
C PRO A 130 -7.52 19.38 -33.31
N LEU A 131 -7.51 20.72 -33.20
CA LEU A 131 -6.28 21.52 -33.11
C LEU A 131 -5.52 21.30 -31.79
N THR A 132 -6.20 21.27 -30.64
CA THR A 132 -5.54 21.02 -29.35
C THR A 132 -5.07 19.58 -29.23
N LEU A 133 -5.78 18.61 -29.83
CA LEU A 133 -5.28 17.24 -29.97
C LEU A 133 -4.01 17.16 -30.84
N GLN A 134 -3.94 17.97 -31.89
CA GLN A 134 -2.78 18.05 -32.77
C GLN A 134 -1.57 18.66 -32.03
N ASP A 135 -1.77 19.73 -31.27
CA ASP A 135 -0.72 20.34 -30.44
C ASP A 135 -0.21 19.36 -29.38
N ILE A 136 -1.11 18.67 -28.66
CA ILE A 136 -0.72 17.63 -27.69
C ILE A 136 0.06 16.50 -28.38
N ARG A 137 -0.33 16.09 -29.60
CA ARG A 137 0.38 15.06 -30.37
C ARG A 137 1.78 15.53 -30.78
N ILE A 138 1.93 16.78 -31.23
CA ILE A 138 3.22 17.37 -31.60
C ILE A 138 4.12 17.45 -30.35
N THR A 139 3.62 17.97 -29.23
CA THR A 139 4.38 18.07 -27.98
C THR A 139 4.77 16.69 -27.43
N ASN A 140 3.87 15.70 -27.45
CA ASN A 140 4.18 14.35 -26.99
C ASN A 140 5.09 13.57 -27.98
N GLN A 141 5.10 13.89 -29.27
CA GLN A 141 6.05 13.32 -30.22
C GLN A 141 7.50 13.67 -29.86
N PHE A 142 7.76 14.87 -29.32
CA PHE A 142 9.10 15.23 -28.82
C PHE A 142 9.52 14.39 -27.60
N VAL A 143 8.57 13.94 -26.78
CA VAL A 143 8.83 13.05 -25.63
C VAL A 143 8.96 11.58 -26.06
N LYS A 144 8.30 11.18 -27.15
CA LYS A 144 8.24 9.79 -27.62
C LYS A 144 9.43 9.33 -28.47
N CYS A 145 10.50 10.13 -28.58
CA CYS A 145 11.75 9.68 -29.23
C CYS A 145 12.47 8.56 -28.44
N CYS A 146 11.96 8.17 -27.27
CA CYS A 146 12.53 7.09 -26.44
C CYS A 146 11.61 5.88 -26.19
N SER A 147 10.41 5.76 -26.77
CA SER A 147 9.61 4.53 -26.60
C SER A 147 8.62 4.27 -27.74
N GLN A 148 9.06 3.41 -28.65
CA GLN A 148 8.34 2.99 -29.84
C GLN A 148 7.51 1.74 -29.53
N PHE A 149 6.20 1.88 -29.33
CA PHE A 149 5.22 0.82 -29.58
C PHE A 149 3.93 1.42 -30.17
N SER A 150 3.41 0.70 -31.18
CA SER A 150 2.29 1.05 -32.04
C SER A 150 1.11 0.17 -31.72
N TYR A 151 -0.05 0.75 -31.38
CA TYR A 151 -1.33 0.07 -31.48
C TYR A 151 -2.43 1.00 -32.01
N GLN A 152 -3.26 0.40 -32.85
CA GLN A 152 -4.30 0.94 -33.71
C GLN A 152 -5.64 0.81 -32.96
N ASN A 153 -6.41 1.90 -32.82
CA ASN A 153 -7.76 1.83 -32.22
C ASN A 153 -8.82 2.22 -33.24
N SER A 154 -9.77 1.29 -33.41
CA SER A 154 -10.97 1.35 -34.24
C SER A 154 -11.97 2.37 -33.70
N GLU A 155 -12.51 3.21 -34.59
CA GLU A 155 -13.68 4.04 -34.34
C GLU A 155 -14.94 3.17 -34.42
N LEU A 156 -15.87 3.36 -33.48
CA LEU A 156 -17.20 2.76 -33.49
C LEU A 156 -18.24 3.86 -33.22
N PRO A 157 -19.38 3.91 -33.94
CA PRO A 157 -20.31 5.04 -33.84
C PRO A 157 -21.21 4.96 -32.60
N GLU A 158 -21.48 6.12 -32.01
CA GLU A 158 -22.46 6.34 -30.95
C GLU A 158 -23.91 6.19 -31.46
N PRO A 159 -24.80 5.49 -30.74
CA PRO A 159 -26.23 5.52 -31.04
C PRO A 159 -26.96 6.57 -30.19
N GLU A 160 -27.70 7.46 -30.87
CA GLU A 160 -28.78 8.27 -30.30
C GLU A 160 -29.95 7.36 -29.87
N VAL A 161 -30.37 7.38 -28.60
CA VAL A 161 -31.73 6.94 -28.23
C VAL A 161 -32.31 7.79 -27.10
N SER A 162 -33.53 8.22 -27.38
CA SER A 162 -34.50 9.02 -26.64
C SER A 162 -35.21 8.26 -25.50
N HIS A 163 -35.49 8.99 -24.41
CA HIS A 163 -36.60 8.80 -23.44
C HIS A 163 -36.71 7.47 -22.65
N ARG A 164 -35.63 6.71 -22.51
CA ARG A 164 -35.51 5.60 -21.54
C ARG A 164 -34.43 5.88 -20.46
N ASP A 165 -34.16 7.17 -20.22
CA ASP A 165 -32.94 7.63 -19.57
C ASP A 165 -32.89 7.46 -18.05
N GLU A 166 -34.00 7.63 -17.32
CA GLU A 166 -33.94 7.63 -15.84
C GLU A 166 -33.57 6.24 -15.26
N MET A 167 -34.20 5.17 -15.75
CA MET A 167 -33.89 3.80 -15.29
C MET A 167 -32.47 3.36 -15.72
N TYR A 168 -32.00 3.85 -16.88
CA TYR A 168 -30.66 3.56 -17.38
C TYR A 168 -29.56 4.35 -16.65
N GLN A 169 -29.88 5.55 -16.16
CA GLN A 169 -28.98 6.41 -15.39
C GLN A 169 -28.79 5.89 -13.96
N GLU A 170 -29.87 5.40 -13.32
CA GLU A 170 -29.80 4.78 -11.99
C GLU A 170 -28.92 3.50 -12.00
N ASP A 171 -29.04 2.68 -13.05
CA ASP A 171 -28.20 1.49 -13.25
C ASP A 171 -26.72 1.85 -13.46
N LYS A 172 -26.43 2.95 -14.16
CA LYS A 172 -25.05 3.43 -14.35
C LYS A 172 -24.43 3.92 -13.04
N LEU A 173 -25.19 4.64 -12.21
CA LEU A 173 -24.73 5.10 -10.90
C LEU A 173 -24.40 3.91 -9.99
N LYS A 174 -25.33 2.96 -9.86
CA LYS A 174 -25.12 1.74 -9.05
C LYS A 174 -23.90 0.96 -9.52
N LYS A 175 -23.70 0.85 -10.84
CA LYS A 175 -22.52 0.20 -11.42
C LYS A 175 -21.21 0.93 -11.08
N ALA A 176 -21.20 2.26 -11.14
CA ALA A 176 -20.03 3.06 -10.77
C ALA A 176 -19.69 2.93 -9.28
N GLN A 177 -20.70 3.01 -8.41
CA GLN A 177 -20.55 2.81 -6.97
C GLN A 177 -20.00 1.41 -6.65
N LEU A 178 -20.51 0.37 -7.32
CA LEU A 178 -20.00 -1.01 -7.15
C LEU A 178 -18.53 -1.12 -7.59
N LEU A 179 -18.16 -0.52 -8.72
CA LEU A 179 -16.78 -0.53 -9.19
C LEU A 179 -15.83 0.19 -8.22
N PHE A 180 -16.27 1.33 -7.68
CA PHE A 180 -15.52 2.06 -6.66
C PHE A 180 -15.33 1.23 -5.39
N LEU A 181 -16.40 0.61 -4.89
CA LEU A 181 -16.34 -0.26 -3.71
C LEU A 181 -15.43 -1.47 -3.94
N LYS A 182 -15.49 -2.07 -5.14
CA LYS A 182 -14.60 -3.17 -5.54
C LYS A 182 -13.14 -2.72 -5.57
N GLN A 183 -12.86 -1.52 -6.06
CA GLN A 183 -11.51 -0.97 -6.08
C GLN A 183 -10.97 -0.78 -4.65
N ILE A 184 -11.76 -0.20 -3.75
CA ILE A 184 -11.40 -0.04 -2.34
C ILE A 184 -11.12 -1.39 -1.68
N ALA A 185 -12.03 -2.36 -1.86
CA ALA A 185 -11.86 -3.71 -1.32
C ALA A 185 -10.57 -4.35 -1.84
N THR A 186 -10.27 -4.19 -3.13
CA THR A 186 -9.04 -4.71 -3.74
C THR A 186 -7.80 -4.06 -3.12
N GLN A 187 -7.80 -2.73 -2.94
CA GLN A 187 -6.69 -2.02 -2.29
C GLN A 187 -6.44 -2.48 -0.85
N ILE A 188 -7.50 -2.67 -0.06
CA ILE A 188 -7.41 -3.13 1.33
C ILE A 188 -6.82 -4.55 1.38
N VAL A 189 -7.30 -5.44 0.51
CA VAL A 189 -6.81 -6.82 0.41
C VAL A 189 -5.35 -6.84 -0.03
N ASP A 190 -4.99 -6.06 -1.04
CA ASP A 190 -3.61 -5.97 -1.53
C ASP A 190 -2.67 -5.45 -0.43
N HIS A 191 -3.08 -4.41 0.29
CA HIS A 191 -2.33 -3.88 1.42
C HIS A 191 -2.16 -4.93 2.53
N HIS A 192 -3.22 -5.66 2.87
CA HIS A 192 -3.17 -6.76 3.85
C HIS A 192 -2.17 -7.86 3.41
N CYS A 193 -2.25 -8.29 2.14
CA CYS A 193 -1.33 -9.27 1.55
C CYS A 193 0.13 -8.78 1.61
N GLN A 194 0.38 -7.51 1.30
CA GLN A 194 1.71 -6.92 1.35
C GLN A 194 2.33 -6.96 2.76
N LYS A 195 1.53 -6.70 3.81
CA LYS A 195 2.01 -6.81 5.21
C LYS A 195 2.36 -8.24 5.59
N ARG A 196 1.60 -9.23 5.11
CA ARG A 196 1.89 -10.64 5.37
C ARG A 196 3.17 -11.10 4.65
N LEU A 197 3.37 -10.66 3.40
CA LEU A 197 4.61 -10.92 2.68
C LEU A 197 5.84 -10.30 3.38
N TYR A 198 5.67 -9.14 4.01
CA TYR A 198 6.72 -8.52 4.82
C TYR A 198 7.13 -9.40 6.01
N LEU A 199 6.18 -9.99 6.76
CA LEU A 199 6.50 -10.93 7.85
C LEU A 199 7.23 -12.17 7.34
N TRP A 200 6.75 -12.77 6.24
CA TRP A 200 7.41 -13.91 5.62
C TRP A 200 8.86 -13.62 5.25
N LYS A 201 9.13 -12.43 4.70
CA LYS A 201 10.49 -12.01 4.36
C LYS A 201 11.40 -11.99 5.59
N TRP A 202 10.91 -11.52 6.75
CA TRP A 202 11.68 -11.53 8.00
C TRP A 202 11.89 -12.92 8.59
N ILE A 203 10.88 -13.80 8.49
CA ILE A 203 11.04 -15.22 8.86
C ILE A 203 12.20 -15.83 8.05
N TRP A 204 12.21 -15.61 6.73
CA TRP A 204 13.28 -16.12 5.86
C TRP A 204 14.66 -15.56 6.23
N TYR A 205 14.75 -14.28 6.58
CA TYR A 205 16.00 -13.70 7.06
C TYR A 205 16.46 -14.32 8.37
N CYS A 206 15.57 -14.49 9.36
CA CYS A 206 15.93 -15.11 10.64
C CYS A 206 16.37 -16.58 10.46
N VAL A 207 15.68 -17.33 9.59
CA VAL A 207 16.05 -18.73 9.27
C VAL A 207 17.42 -18.79 8.60
N ALA A 208 17.69 -17.93 7.61
CA ALA A 208 19.00 -17.86 6.97
C ALA A 208 20.11 -17.48 7.95
N SER A 209 19.86 -16.51 8.84
CA SER A 209 20.79 -16.12 9.92
C SER A 209 21.07 -17.27 10.87
N MET A 210 20.05 -18.01 11.33
CA MET A 210 20.22 -19.19 12.18
C MET A 210 21.06 -20.29 11.51
N LEU A 211 20.81 -20.57 10.22
CA LEU A 211 21.58 -21.57 9.46
C LEU A 211 23.04 -21.16 9.33
N SER A 212 23.30 -19.91 8.93
CA SER A 212 24.67 -19.39 8.81
C SER A 212 25.41 -19.38 10.14
N TYR A 213 24.74 -18.99 11.23
CA TYR A 213 25.30 -19.04 12.58
C TYR A 213 25.67 -20.47 13.00
N GLY A 214 24.79 -21.43 12.75
CA GLY A 214 25.04 -22.85 13.00
C GLY A 214 26.28 -23.35 12.26
N LEU A 215 26.43 -23.00 10.97
CA LEU A 215 27.61 -23.37 10.19
C LEU A 215 28.90 -22.80 10.78
N VAL A 216 28.93 -21.52 11.16
CA VAL A 216 30.10 -20.90 11.80
C VAL A 216 30.45 -21.60 13.11
N LEU A 217 29.45 -21.90 13.94
CA LEU A 217 29.65 -22.63 15.20
C LEU A 217 30.27 -24.01 14.95
N THR A 218 29.77 -24.76 13.96
CA THR A 218 30.32 -26.09 13.64
C THR A 218 31.77 -26.03 13.16
N VAL A 219 32.14 -25.00 12.38
CA VAL A 219 33.53 -24.80 11.92
C VAL A 219 34.45 -24.48 13.09
N ILE A 220 34.03 -23.61 14.02
CA ILE A 220 34.79 -23.27 15.23
C ILE A 220 34.97 -24.51 16.11
N LEU A 221 33.91 -25.29 16.31
CA LEU A 221 33.98 -26.54 17.08
C LEU A 221 34.92 -27.56 16.41
N ALA A 222 34.84 -27.73 15.09
CA ALA A 222 35.74 -28.62 14.37
C ALA A 222 37.22 -28.16 14.47
N ALA A 223 37.48 -26.85 14.36
CA ALA A 223 38.82 -26.29 14.47
C ALA A 223 39.40 -26.44 15.89
N THR A 224 38.59 -26.22 16.93
CA THR A 224 39.01 -26.36 18.34
C THR A 224 39.30 -27.81 18.72
N ILE A 225 38.46 -28.76 18.26
CA ILE A 225 38.69 -30.20 18.49
C ILE A 225 39.98 -30.66 17.79
N LYS A 226 40.19 -30.26 16.52
CA LYS A 226 41.40 -30.63 15.76
C LYS A 226 42.67 -30.02 16.38
N GLY A 227 42.60 -28.78 16.86
CA GLY A 227 43.70 -28.13 17.55
C GLY A 227 44.12 -28.88 18.83
N TYR A 228 43.14 -29.30 19.63
CA TYR A 228 43.40 -30.07 20.86
C TYR A 228 44.06 -31.43 20.60
N GLY A 229 43.65 -32.13 19.53
CA GLY A 229 44.26 -33.41 19.14
C GLY A 229 45.75 -33.29 18.78
N ASN A 230 46.15 -32.23 18.10
CA ASN A 230 47.54 -32.01 17.69
C ASN A 230 48.47 -31.66 18.87
N THR A 231 47.95 -31.06 19.93
CA THR A 231 48.74 -30.75 21.15
C THR A 231 49.03 -31.95 22.04
N LEU A 232 48.37 -33.09 21.80
CA LEU A 232 48.46 -34.31 22.62
C LEU A 232 49.33 -35.43 22.01
N GLN A 233 49.95 -35.21 20.84
CA GLN A 233 50.98 -36.09 20.29
C GLN A 233 52.38 -35.52 20.62
N PRO A 234 53.08 -36.07 21.63
CA PRO A 234 54.47 -35.73 21.94
C PRO A 234 55.47 -36.28 20.93
#